data_AF-A0A2E7U425-F1
#
_entry.id   AF-A0A2E7U425-F1
#
_cell.length_a   1.000
_cell.length_b   1.000
_cell.length_c   1.000
_cell.angle_alpha   90.00
_cell.angle_beta   90.00
_cell.angle_gamma   90.00
#
_symmetry.space_group_name_H-M   'P 1'
#
loop_
_entity.id
_entity.type
_entity.pdbx_description
1 polymer ?
#
loop_
_entity_poly.entity_id
_entity_poly.type
_entity_poly.pdbx_seq_one_letter_code
_entity_poly.pdbx_strand_id
1 'polypeptide(L)'
;MSTVQLSPPPAVHWITDTLQKAGHDTWAVGGAVRDILSGHYAGDWDLATQARPREIEELFKRTVPIGIEHGTVGVLARDGTLFEVTTFRRDVETDGRHAVVTFADTIEEDLARRDFTINALAWHPTDQKLLDPFGGLKDLEAGVLKTVGVPQKRFAEDYLRILRAFRFAGRFDLNIDEASWKALCDGIEHLGVLSCERVRDELLKALYQHRIPSRTLSLYKKSGALGALYPELEQLSTTDRSVALNPWEFTLASIDELPPGNAFLRLAQLLHLLDPEKILGILVRLRFSNAQTDEISERSSASLLPGLDEDDEAIRRWLSSNSPEQLNALARLELARAKAHPSLKKTPAEVVQSWRRARLIRATGVPLSISDLAIDGNDLIRMGLRPSPAFTRILQDLLDFVLTDPTQNEREVLEARVETSSDG
;
A
#
# COMPACT_ATOMS: atom_id res chain seq x y z
N MET A 1 6.24 31.22 -15.48
CA MET A 1 6.36 29.76 -15.40
C MET A 1 6.62 29.23 -16.80
N SER A 2 7.61 28.36 -16.98
CA SER A 2 7.75 27.57 -18.21
C SER A 2 6.41 26.88 -18.47
N THR A 3 5.83 27.10 -19.65
CA THR A 3 4.61 26.41 -20.10
C THR A 3 4.88 24.91 -20.07
N VAL A 4 4.44 24.25 -19.00
CA VAL A 4 4.57 22.79 -18.89
C VAL A 4 3.77 22.20 -20.04
N GLN A 5 4.46 21.61 -21.00
CA GLN A 5 3.83 21.00 -22.16
C GLN A 5 3.36 19.59 -21.78
N LEU A 6 2.04 19.39 -21.78
CA LEU A 6 1.46 18.07 -21.63
C LEU A 6 1.85 17.23 -22.87
N SER A 7 2.59 16.16 -22.63
CA SER A 7 3.08 15.24 -23.67
C SER A 7 2.60 13.82 -23.36
N PRO A 8 1.36 13.48 -23.73
CA PRO A 8 0.82 12.15 -23.46
C PRO A 8 1.44 11.08 -24.38
N PRO A 9 1.33 9.79 -24.04
CA PRO A 9 1.70 8.70 -24.93
C PRO A 9 0.94 8.78 -26.27
N PRO A 10 1.52 8.29 -27.39
CA PRO A 10 0.85 8.28 -28.70
C PRO A 10 -0.52 7.58 -28.70
N ALA A 11 -0.72 6.61 -27.81
CA ALA A 11 -1.99 5.92 -27.64
C ALA A 11 -3.12 6.84 -27.16
N VAL A 12 -2.83 7.82 -26.30
CA VAL A 12 -3.83 8.82 -25.84
C VAL A 12 -4.33 9.63 -27.03
N HIS A 13 -3.41 10.15 -27.86
CA HIS A 13 -3.79 10.86 -29.10
C HIS A 13 -4.61 9.97 -30.04
N TRP A 14 -4.21 8.72 -30.23
CA TRP A 14 -4.97 7.78 -31.06
C TRP A 14 -6.40 7.57 -30.57
N ILE A 15 -6.60 7.36 -29.26
CA ILE A 15 -7.93 7.14 -28.68
C ILE A 15 -8.77 8.41 -28.83
N THR A 16 -8.24 9.56 -28.43
CA THR A 16 -8.92 10.86 -28.53
C THR A 16 -9.29 11.18 -29.98
N ASP A 17 -8.36 11.06 -30.93
CA ASP A 17 -8.61 11.35 -32.33
C ASP A 17 -9.66 10.41 -32.94
N THR A 18 -9.70 9.15 -32.49
CA THR A 18 -10.70 8.18 -32.97
C THR A 18 -12.11 8.57 -32.51
N LEU A 19 -12.27 8.92 -31.23
CA LEU A 19 -13.55 9.35 -30.66
C LEU A 19 -14.00 10.70 -31.22
N GLN A 20 -13.09 11.66 -31.34
CA GLN A 20 -13.38 12.98 -31.92
C GLN A 20 -13.82 12.88 -33.38
N LYS A 21 -13.18 12.02 -34.20
CA LYS A 21 -13.62 11.77 -35.59
C LYS A 21 -15.00 11.13 -35.70
N ALA A 22 -15.42 10.40 -34.66
CA ALA A 22 -16.77 9.84 -34.56
C ALA A 22 -17.79 10.88 -34.03
N GLY A 23 -17.36 12.10 -33.70
CA GLY A 23 -18.22 13.18 -33.23
C GLY A 23 -18.42 13.21 -31.71
N HIS A 24 -17.57 12.50 -30.94
CA HIS A 24 -17.66 12.46 -29.48
C HIS A 24 -16.57 13.33 -28.84
N ASP A 25 -17.00 14.34 -28.08
CA ASP A 25 -16.08 15.18 -27.34
C ASP A 25 -15.30 14.36 -26.30
N THR A 26 -13.97 14.51 -26.26
CA THR A 26 -13.07 13.62 -25.52
C THR A 26 -11.87 14.36 -24.94
N TRP A 27 -11.63 14.16 -23.65
CA TRP A 27 -10.65 14.90 -22.86
C TRP A 27 -9.76 13.94 -22.06
N ALA A 28 -8.49 14.29 -21.89
CA ALA A 28 -7.67 13.71 -20.83
C ALA A 28 -8.02 14.39 -19.50
N VAL A 29 -8.19 13.62 -18.44
CA VAL A 29 -8.72 14.14 -17.16
C VAL A 29 -7.97 13.59 -15.96
N GLY A 30 -8.17 14.22 -14.80
CA GLY A 30 -7.82 13.65 -13.50
C GLY A 30 -6.34 13.72 -13.14
N GLY A 31 -5.85 12.64 -12.54
CA GLY A 31 -4.56 12.64 -11.85
C GLY A 31 -3.36 12.90 -12.76
N ALA A 32 -3.39 12.39 -13.99
CA ALA A 32 -2.31 12.60 -14.95
C ALA A 32 -2.12 14.07 -15.32
N VAL A 33 -3.23 14.77 -15.59
CA VAL A 33 -3.21 16.20 -15.95
C VAL A 33 -2.63 17.01 -14.79
N ARG A 34 -3.13 16.80 -13.57
CA ARG A 34 -2.60 17.45 -12.36
C ARG A 34 -1.12 17.15 -12.15
N ASP A 35 -0.72 15.88 -12.17
CA ASP A 35 0.64 15.46 -11.83
C ASP A 35 1.65 16.10 -12.79
N ILE A 36 1.38 16.12 -14.10
CA ILE A 36 2.25 16.77 -15.08
C ILE A 36 2.31 18.27 -14.85
N LEU A 37 1.16 18.94 -14.64
CA LEU A 37 1.12 20.37 -14.38
C LEU A 37 1.88 20.75 -13.09
N SER A 38 1.96 19.84 -12.12
CA SER A 38 2.79 19.97 -10.91
C SER A 38 4.27 19.60 -11.13
N GLY A 39 4.71 19.31 -12.35
CA GLY A 39 6.09 18.89 -12.66
C GLY A 39 6.43 17.46 -12.27
N HIS A 40 5.43 16.61 -12.00
CA HIS A 40 5.59 15.19 -11.71
C HIS A 40 5.32 14.33 -12.96
N TYR A 41 5.87 13.11 -12.98
CA TYR A 41 5.56 12.15 -14.02
C TYR A 41 4.15 11.55 -13.79
N ALA A 42 3.32 11.51 -14.83
CA ALA A 42 2.04 10.82 -14.80
C ALA A 42 2.17 9.39 -15.33
N GLY A 43 1.67 8.42 -14.56
CA GLY A 43 1.63 7.01 -14.96
C GLY A 43 0.35 6.64 -15.72
N ASP A 44 -0.81 7.02 -15.18
CA ASP A 44 -2.10 6.51 -15.63
C ASP A 44 -2.93 7.64 -16.25
N TRP A 45 -3.07 7.62 -17.58
CA TRP A 45 -3.86 8.59 -18.33
C TRP A 45 -5.31 8.12 -18.44
N ASP A 46 -6.20 8.83 -17.74
CA ASP A 46 -7.63 8.61 -17.83
C ASP A 46 -8.24 9.53 -18.89
N LEU A 47 -9.14 8.98 -19.69
CA LEU A 47 -9.90 9.70 -20.71
C LEU A 47 -11.37 9.80 -20.32
N ALA A 48 -11.95 10.98 -20.47
CA ALA A 48 -13.39 11.19 -20.36
C ALA A 48 -13.96 11.54 -21.73
N THR A 49 -15.10 10.95 -22.09
CA THR A 49 -15.71 11.14 -23.41
C THR A 49 -17.22 11.28 -23.34
N GLN A 50 -17.82 11.95 -24.30
CA GLN A 50 -19.27 11.97 -24.49
C GLN A 50 -19.81 10.60 -24.93
N ALA A 51 -18.99 9.79 -25.61
CA ALA A 51 -19.37 8.48 -26.13
C ALA A 51 -19.86 7.53 -25.02
N ARG A 52 -20.94 6.81 -25.27
CA ARG A 52 -21.49 5.77 -24.39
C ARG A 52 -20.65 4.49 -24.51
N PRO A 53 -20.69 3.58 -23.51
CA PRO A 53 -19.86 2.37 -23.51
C PRO A 53 -19.96 1.53 -24.79
N ARG A 54 -21.16 1.36 -25.33
CA ARG A 54 -21.38 0.62 -26.60
C ARG A 54 -20.72 1.28 -27.80
N GLU A 55 -20.78 2.60 -27.89
CA GLU A 55 -20.14 3.36 -28.98
C GLU A 55 -18.61 3.24 -28.89
N ILE A 56 -18.05 3.25 -27.67
CA ILE A 56 -16.62 2.99 -27.44
C ILE A 56 -16.26 1.57 -27.92
N GLU A 57 -17.04 0.56 -27.56
CA GLU A 57 -16.82 -0.83 -27.99
C GLU A 57 -16.95 -1.04 -29.50
N GLU A 58 -17.82 -0.28 -30.17
CA GLU A 58 -17.95 -0.31 -31.63
C GLU A 58 -16.75 0.35 -32.34
N LEU A 59 -16.20 1.42 -31.75
CA LEU A 59 -15.07 2.16 -32.32
C LEU A 59 -13.72 1.45 -32.10
N PHE A 60 -13.58 0.67 -31.02
CA PHE A 60 -12.33 0.02 -30.66
C PHE A 60 -12.44 -1.52 -30.67
N LYS A 61 -11.63 -2.18 -31.51
CA LYS A 61 -11.65 -3.65 -31.65
C LYS A 61 -11.21 -4.42 -30.39
N ARG A 62 -10.40 -3.81 -29.53
CA ARG A 62 -9.82 -4.45 -28.33
C ARG A 62 -10.24 -3.65 -27.10
N THR A 63 -11.37 -4.03 -26.53
CA THR A 63 -11.90 -3.44 -25.29
C THR A 63 -12.00 -4.46 -24.17
N VAL A 64 -11.96 -3.98 -22.93
CA VAL A 64 -12.17 -4.75 -21.71
C VAL A 64 -13.28 -4.08 -20.90
N PRO A 65 -14.32 -4.82 -20.49
CA PRO A 65 -15.36 -4.29 -19.62
C PRO A 65 -14.81 -4.12 -18.20
N ILE A 66 -14.41 -2.90 -17.83
CA ILE A 66 -13.90 -2.61 -16.48
C ILE A 66 -15.05 -2.24 -15.53
N GLY A 67 -15.98 -1.41 -16.01
CA GLY A 67 -17.09 -0.90 -15.21
C GLY A 67 -18.18 -0.28 -16.09
N ILE A 68 -18.74 -1.09 -16.99
CA ILE A 68 -19.75 -0.63 -17.98
C ILE A 68 -20.95 0.01 -17.29
N GLU A 69 -21.41 -0.53 -16.16
CA GLU A 69 -22.50 0.04 -15.35
C GLU A 69 -22.20 1.47 -14.85
N HIS A 70 -20.92 1.80 -14.73
CA HIS A 70 -20.43 3.11 -14.33
C HIS A 70 -19.86 3.92 -15.49
N GLY A 71 -20.00 3.46 -16.74
CA GLY A 71 -19.54 4.15 -17.94
C GLY A 71 -18.08 3.97 -18.31
N THR A 72 -17.33 3.08 -17.65
CA THR A 72 -15.89 2.91 -17.90
C THR A 72 -15.61 1.67 -18.76
N VAL A 73 -14.94 1.90 -19.88
CA VAL A 73 -14.47 0.88 -20.82
C VAL A 73 -12.95 0.96 -20.92
N GLY A 74 -12.26 -0.17 -20.75
CA GLY A 74 -10.83 -0.25 -20.98
C GLY A 74 -10.53 -0.39 -22.46
N VAL A 75 -9.75 0.50 -23.05
CA VAL A 75 -9.29 0.43 -24.45
C VAL A 75 -7.85 -0.04 -24.48
N LEU A 76 -7.59 -1.15 -25.17
CA LEU A 76 -6.26 -1.75 -25.24
C LEU A 76 -5.51 -1.24 -26.48
N ALA A 77 -4.44 -0.48 -26.23
CA ALA A 77 -3.58 0.05 -27.28
C ALA A 77 -2.74 -1.06 -27.96
N ARG A 78 -2.12 -0.72 -29.09
CA ARG A 78 -1.36 -1.69 -29.91
C ARG A 78 -0.15 -2.30 -29.19
N ASP A 79 0.44 -1.54 -28.30
CA ASP A 79 1.55 -1.94 -27.43
C ASP A 79 1.11 -2.80 -26.22
N GLY A 80 -0.20 -3.01 -26.06
CA GLY A 80 -0.77 -3.76 -24.94
C GLY A 80 -1.07 -2.91 -23.69
N THR A 81 -0.86 -1.59 -23.76
CA THR A 81 -1.21 -0.69 -22.66
C THR A 81 -2.73 -0.51 -22.59
N LEU A 82 -3.31 -0.66 -21.40
CA LEU A 82 -4.74 -0.47 -21.16
C LEU A 82 -5.02 0.97 -20.71
N PHE A 83 -5.95 1.65 -21.38
CA PHE A 83 -6.40 3.00 -21.02
C PHE A 83 -7.85 2.99 -20.59
N GLU A 84 -8.17 3.69 -19.50
CA GLU A 84 -9.55 3.83 -19.05
C GLU A 84 -10.24 4.98 -19.80
N VAL A 85 -11.29 4.65 -20.54
CA VAL A 85 -12.15 5.62 -21.23
C VAL A 85 -13.50 5.60 -20.54
N THR A 86 -13.87 6.73 -19.94
CA THR A 86 -15.09 6.85 -19.14
C THR A 86 -16.07 7.84 -19.76
N THR A 87 -17.32 7.43 -19.96
CA THR A 87 -18.38 8.33 -20.40
C THR A 87 -18.57 9.48 -19.40
N PHE A 88 -18.86 10.70 -19.87
CA PHE A 88 -19.21 11.83 -19.01
C PHE A 88 -20.36 11.49 -18.09
N ARG A 89 -20.31 12.03 -16.88
CA ARG A 89 -21.19 11.62 -15.78
C ARG A 89 -21.63 12.83 -14.96
N ARG A 90 -22.84 12.77 -14.44
CA ARG A 90 -23.40 13.74 -13.49
C ARG A 90 -24.10 13.02 -12.34
N ASP A 91 -24.05 13.61 -11.16
CA ASP A 91 -24.76 13.10 -9.98
C ASP A 91 -26.25 13.49 -10.07
N VAL A 92 -27.17 12.55 -9.81
CA VAL A 92 -28.63 12.79 -9.88
C VAL A 92 -29.31 12.68 -8.52
N GLU A 93 -28.97 11.68 -7.71
CA GLU A 93 -29.45 11.55 -6.32
C GLU A 93 -28.31 11.10 -5.39
N THR A 94 -28.29 11.72 -4.21
CA THR A 94 -27.25 11.54 -3.20
C THR A 94 -27.93 11.21 -1.87
N ASP A 95 -28.32 9.95 -1.69
CA ASP A 95 -28.70 9.44 -0.36
C ASP A 95 -27.67 8.41 0.11
N GLY A 96 -26.67 8.93 0.84
CA GLY A 96 -25.90 8.25 1.88
C GLY A 96 -24.96 7.10 1.51
N ARG A 97 -25.16 6.35 0.43
CA ARG A 97 -24.32 5.17 0.10
C ARG A 97 -24.05 4.93 -1.39
N HIS A 98 -24.87 5.47 -2.28
CA HIS A 98 -24.65 5.40 -3.72
C HIS A 98 -24.97 6.75 -4.36
N ALA A 99 -23.96 7.46 -4.87
CA ALA A 99 -24.21 8.48 -5.86
C ALA A 99 -24.80 7.77 -7.09
N VAL A 100 -26.08 7.99 -7.39
CA VAL A 100 -26.66 7.51 -8.63
C VAL A 100 -26.15 8.43 -9.72
N VAL A 101 -25.24 7.88 -10.53
CA VAL A 101 -24.59 8.63 -11.60
C VAL A 101 -25.34 8.33 -12.89
N THR A 102 -25.75 9.37 -13.60
CA THR A 102 -26.24 9.24 -14.97
C THR A 102 -25.21 9.77 -15.94
N PHE A 103 -25.28 9.35 -17.20
CA PHE A 103 -24.43 9.94 -18.20
C PHE A 103 -24.78 11.41 -18.43
N ALA A 104 -23.73 12.22 -18.59
CA ALA A 104 -23.81 13.64 -18.89
C ALA A 104 -23.49 13.87 -20.37
N ASP A 105 -23.73 15.11 -20.81
CA ASP A 105 -23.48 15.49 -22.20
C ASP A 105 -22.27 16.45 -22.31
N THR A 106 -21.83 17.06 -21.21
CA THR A 106 -20.67 17.96 -21.20
C THR A 106 -19.57 17.50 -20.23
N ILE A 107 -18.34 17.91 -20.53
CA ILE A 107 -17.18 17.68 -19.66
C ILE A 107 -17.31 18.47 -18.35
N GLU A 108 -17.89 19.66 -18.37
CA GLU A 108 -18.07 20.51 -17.19
C GLU A 108 -18.93 19.81 -16.12
N GLU A 109 -19.96 19.08 -16.54
CA GLU A 109 -20.77 18.26 -15.63
C GLU A 109 -19.95 17.11 -15.00
N ASP A 110 -19.07 16.46 -15.76
CA ASP A 110 -18.16 15.44 -15.22
C ASP A 110 -17.11 16.02 -14.26
N LEU A 111 -16.62 17.22 -14.54
CA LEU A 111 -15.69 17.91 -13.65
C LEU A 111 -16.38 18.36 -12.35
N ALA A 112 -17.66 18.77 -12.42
CA ALA A 112 -18.42 19.29 -11.27
C ALA A 112 -18.66 18.26 -10.15
N ARG A 113 -18.69 16.96 -10.49
CA ARG A 113 -18.88 15.85 -9.54
C ARG A 113 -17.58 15.35 -8.88
N ARG A 114 -16.43 15.88 -9.30
CA ARG A 114 -15.12 15.46 -8.75
C ARG A 114 -14.95 15.98 -7.34
N ASP A 115 -14.05 15.34 -6.62
CA ASP A 115 -13.83 15.60 -5.21
C ASP A 115 -13.17 16.97 -4.97
N PHE A 116 -12.06 17.24 -5.65
CA PHE A 116 -11.23 18.43 -5.42
C PHE A 116 -10.96 19.20 -6.71
N THR A 117 -10.79 20.52 -6.59
CA THR A 117 -10.52 21.44 -7.71
C THR A 117 -9.30 21.02 -8.52
N ILE A 118 -8.22 20.61 -7.83
CA ILE A 118 -6.98 20.12 -8.44
C ILE A 118 -7.16 18.82 -9.27
N ASN A 119 -8.26 18.09 -9.07
CA ASN A 119 -8.61 16.88 -9.82
C ASN A 119 -9.67 17.15 -10.90
N ALA A 120 -10.26 18.34 -10.88
CA ALA A 120 -11.29 18.82 -11.79
C ALA A 120 -10.70 19.61 -12.97
N LEU A 121 -9.59 19.09 -13.50
CA LEU A 121 -8.89 19.60 -14.67
C LEU A 121 -9.11 18.64 -15.85
N ALA A 122 -9.33 19.22 -17.03
CA ALA A 122 -9.40 18.48 -18.28
C ALA A 122 -8.50 19.13 -19.31
N TRP A 123 -7.77 18.34 -20.09
CA TRP A 123 -6.95 18.80 -21.19
C TRP A 123 -7.37 18.11 -22.47
N HIS A 124 -7.56 18.89 -23.53
CA HIS A 124 -7.95 18.42 -24.84
C HIS A 124 -6.70 18.07 -25.66
N PRO A 125 -6.42 16.78 -25.95
CA PRO A 125 -5.15 16.39 -26.58
C PRO A 125 -4.94 16.90 -27.99
N THR A 126 -6.02 17.07 -28.77
CA THR A 126 -5.95 17.52 -30.16
C THR A 126 -5.80 19.04 -30.26
N ASP A 127 -6.57 19.79 -29.47
CA ASP A 127 -6.55 21.27 -29.49
C ASP A 127 -5.53 21.87 -28.52
N GLN A 128 -4.89 21.02 -27.70
CA GLN A 128 -3.97 21.40 -26.63
C GLN A 128 -4.58 22.41 -25.62
N LYS A 129 -5.91 22.39 -25.47
CA LYS A 129 -6.65 23.33 -24.61
C LYS A 129 -6.82 22.74 -23.22
N LEU A 130 -6.44 23.51 -22.20
CA LEU A 130 -6.75 23.19 -20.80
C LEU A 130 -8.09 23.83 -20.41
N LEU A 131 -8.94 23.04 -19.76
CA LEU A 131 -10.21 23.45 -19.18
C LEU A 131 -10.12 23.31 -17.65
N ASP A 132 -10.28 24.45 -16.98
CA ASP A 132 -10.27 24.57 -15.52
C ASP A 132 -11.43 25.47 -15.05
N PRO A 133 -12.66 24.94 -14.98
CA PRO A 133 -13.83 25.74 -14.62
C PRO A 133 -13.92 26.03 -13.11
N PHE A 134 -13.12 25.33 -12.29
CA PHE A 134 -13.20 25.40 -10.82
C PHE A 134 -11.96 26.01 -10.16
N GLY A 135 -10.96 26.45 -10.94
CA GLY A 135 -9.76 27.12 -10.43
C GLY A 135 -8.73 26.17 -9.81
N GLY A 136 -8.72 24.91 -10.23
CA GLY A 136 -7.80 23.88 -9.75
C GLY A 136 -6.32 24.21 -9.99
N LEU A 137 -5.98 24.87 -11.09
CA LEU A 137 -4.61 25.34 -11.34
C LEU A 137 -4.15 26.34 -10.28
N LYS A 138 -5.00 27.33 -10.00
CA LYS A 138 -4.70 28.37 -9.02
C LYS A 138 -4.55 27.79 -7.61
N ASP A 139 -5.40 26.83 -7.26
CA ASP A 139 -5.32 26.14 -5.96
C ASP A 139 -4.06 25.29 -5.87
N LEU A 140 -3.69 24.59 -6.95
CA LEU A 140 -2.47 23.79 -7.04
C LEU A 140 -1.21 24.66 -6.91
N GLU A 141 -1.16 25.81 -7.61
CA GLU A 141 -0.08 26.80 -7.49
C GLU A 141 0.00 27.41 -6.08
N ALA A 142 -1.14 27.62 -5.43
CA ALA A 142 -1.21 28.11 -4.06
C ALA A 142 -0.89 27.05 -3.01
N GLY A 143 -0.74 25.77 -3.40
CA GLY A 143 -0.53 24.67 -2.47
C GLY A 143 -1.76 24.40 -1.59
N VAL A 144 -2.96 24.59 -2.13
CA VAL A 144 -4.23 24.47 -1.39
C VAL A 144 -5.10 23.36 -1.96
N LEU A 145 -5.67 22.53 -1.09
CA LEU A 145 -6.67 21.53 -1.44
C LEU A 145 -8.07 22.08 -1.11
N LYS A 146 -8.90 22.25 -2.14
CA LYS A 146 -10.31 22.67 -2.05
C LYS A 146 -11.24 21.65 -2.71
N THR A 147 -12.42 21.48 -2.14
CA THR A 147 -13.48 20.68 -2.76
C THR A 147 -14.12 21.41 -3.95
N VAL A 148 -14.66 20.65 -4.90
CA VAL A 148 -15.48 21.24 -5.99
C VAL A 148 -16.87 21.58 -5.46
N GLY A 149 -17.21 22.86 -5.33
CA GLY A 149 -18.50 23.29 -4.80
C GLY A 149 -18.51 23.41 -3.27
N VAL A 150 -19.60 23.00 -2.62
CA VAL A 150 -19.77 23.18 -1.16
C VAL A 150 -19.19 21.97 -0.39
N PRO A 151 -18.18 22.16 0.48
CA PRO A 151 -17.49 21.05 1.15
C PRO A 151 -18.40 20.10 1.92
N GLN A 152 -19.36 20.64 2.69
CA GLN A 152 -20.28 19.84 3.50
C GLN A 152 -21.12 18.88 2.63
N LYS A 153 -21.64 19.39 1.50
CA LYS A 153 -22.40 18.56 0.55
C LYS A 153 -21.49 17.51 -0.08
N ARG A 154 -20.28 17.91 -0.50
CA ARG A 154 -19.34 17.00 -1.15
C ARG A 154 -18.88 15.86 -0.26
N PHE A 155 -18.65 16.09 1.03
CA PHE A 155 -18.31 15.00 1.95
C PHE A 155 -19.52 14.14 2.32
N ALA A 156 -20.72 14.72 2.46
CA ALA A 156 -21.95 13.98 2.72
C ALA A 156 -22.34 13.02 1.59
N GLU A 157 -21.97 13.34 0.34
CA GLU A 157 -22.16 12.46 -0.82
C GLU A 157 -21.31 11.18 -0.75
N ASP A 158 -20.07 11.28 -0.27
CA ASP A 158 -19.18 10.14 -0.08
C ASP A 158 -18.10 10.50 0.94
N TYR A 159 -18.27 10.03 2.18
CA TYR A 159 -17.33 10.30 3.27
C TYR A 159 -15.93 9.74 3.00
N LEU A 160 -15.73 8.84 2.02
CA LEU A 160 -14.39 8.42 1.60
C LEU A 160 -13.56 9.61 1.08
N ARG A 161 -14.21 10.66 0.56
CA ARG A 161 -13.54 11.89 0.11
C ARG A 161 -12.75 12.56 1.23
N ILE A 162 -13.09 12.35 2.51
CA ILE A 162 -12.30 12.82 3.65
C ILE A 162 -10.92 12.15 3.68
N LEU A 163 -10.87 10.81 3.57
CA LEU A 163 -9.62 10.07 3.55
C LEU A 163 -8.79 10.39 2.30
N ARG A 164 -9.47 10.60 1.16
CA ARG A 164 -8.83 11.09 -0.07
C ARG A 164 -8.25 12.48 0.11
N ALA A 165 -8.92 13.38 0.86
CA ALA A 165 -8.40 14.70 1.17
C ALA A 165 -7.07 14.61 1.91
N PHE A 166 -7.00 13.79 2.96
CA PHE A 166 -5.77 13.55 3.72
C PHE A 166 -4.67 12.92 2.87
N ARG A 167 -5.05 12.00 1.97
CA ARG A 167 -4.11 11.38 1.05
C ARG A 167 -3.52 12.40 0.08
N PHE A 168 -4.34 13.20 -0.59
CA PHE A 168 -3.86 14.21 -1.54
C PHE A 168 -3.08 15.33 -0.85
N ALA A 169 -3.56 15.83 0.28
CA ALA A 169 -2.86 16.83 1.07
C ALA A 169 -1.47 16.32 1.50
N GLY A 170 -1.37 15.08 2.00
CA GLY A 170 -0.07 14.51 2.38
C GLY A 170 0.83 14.17 1.19
N ARG A 171 0.27 13.69 0.07
CA ARG A 171 1.03 13.33 -1.15
C ARG A 171 1.68 14.55 -1.79
N PHE A 172 0.93 15.63 -1.92
CA PHE A 172 1.32 16.83 -2.66
C PHE A 172 1.72 17.99 -1.75
N ASP A 173 1.83 17.77 -0.44
CA ASP A 173 2.18 18.79 0.55
C ASP A 173 1.25 20.00 0.53
N LEU A 174 -0.05 19.76 0.40
CA LEU A 174 -1.06 20.80 0.29
C LEU A 174 -1.70 21.11 1.64
N ASN A 175 -2.03 22.38 1.83
CA ASN A 175 -2.89 22.81 2.94
C ASN A 175 -4.36 22.64 2.55
N ILE A 176 -5.15 21.98 3.39
CA ILE A 176 -6.59 21.93 3.20
C ILE A 176 -7.17 23.30 3.57
N ASP A 177 -8.00 23.89 2.72
CA ASP A 177 -8.62 25.18 3.02
C ASP A 177 -9.52 25.11 4.26
N GLU A 178 -9.74 26.24 4.92
CA GLU A 178 -10.47 26.29 6.19
C GLU A 178 -11.89 25.72 6.11
N ALA A 179 -12.63 26.01 5.03
CA ALA A 179 -14.01 25.53 4.88
C ALA A 179 -14.04 24.01 4.64
N SER A 180 -13.14 23.48 3.82
CA SER A 180 -13.01 22.03 3.64
C SER A 180 -12.49 21.34 4.89
N TRP A 181 -11.54 21.93 5.63
CA TRP A 181 -11.03 21.39 6.89
C TRP A 181 -12.12 21.29 7.96
N LYS A 182 -12.95 22.31 8.09
CA LYS A 182 -14.09 22.27 9.02
C LYS A 182 -15.08 21.18 8.62
N ALA A 183 -15.50 21.16 7.36
CA ALA A 183 -16.47 20.18 6.88
C ALA A 183 -15.99 18.73 6.98
N LEU A 184 -14.69 18.47 6.77
CA LEU A 184 -14.15 17.13 6.95
C LEU A 184 -14.08 16.71 8.43
N CYS A 185 -13.83 17.66 9.35
CA CYS A 185 -13.84 17.38 10.78
C CYS A 185 -15.25 17.03 11.25
N ASP A 186 -16.24 17.80 10.79
CA ASP A 186 -17.66 17.54 11.07
C ASP A 186 -18.09 16.15 10.53
N GLY A 187 -17.49 15.68 9.42
CA GLY A 187 -17.79 14.39 8.81
C GLY A 187 -17.08 13.16 9.42
N ILE A 188 -16.19 13.32 10.40
CA ILE A 188 -15.38 12.21 10.95
C ILE A 188 -16.24 11.12 11.59
N GLU A 189 -17.33 11.49 12.27
CA GLU A 189 -18.22 10.53 12.93
C GLU A 189 -18.89 9.55 11.93
N HIS A 190 -19.00 9.94 10.67
CA HIS A 190 -19.61 9.13 9.61
C HIS A 190 -18.63 8.17 8.93
N LEU A 191 -17.33 8.24 9.26
CA LEU A 191 -16.33 7.33 8.69
C LEU A 191 -16.60 5.86 9.03
N GLY A 192 -17.23 5.57 10.17
CA GLY A 192 -17.62 4.22 10.57
C GLY A 192 -18.67 3.56 9.65
N VAL A 193 -19.35 4.33 8.79
CA VAL A 193 -20.33 3.83 7.82
C VAL A 193 -19.66 3.33 6.53
N LEU A 194 -18.39 3.69 6.30
CA LEU A 194 -17.66 3.31 5.10
C LEU A 194 -17.35 1.80 5.09
N SER A 195 -17.35 1.20 3.90
CA SER A 195 -16.81 -0.16 3.71
C SER A 195 -15.34 -0.19 4.15
N CYS A 196 -15.01 -1.22 4.93
CA CYS A 196 -13.67 -1.41 5.48
C CYS A 196 -12.62 -1.60 4.38
N GLU A 197 -13.00 -2.22 3.25
CA GLU A 197 -12.16 -2.39 2.06
C GLU A 197 -11.80 -1.03 1.44
N ARG A 198 -12.78 -0.12 1.31
CA ARG A 198 -12.52 1.24 0.77
C ARG A 198 -11.60 2.04 1.69
N VAL A 199 -11.78 1.93 3.01
CA VAL A 199 -10.91 2.55 4.01
C VAL A 199 -9.49 1.96 3.94
N ARG A 200 -9.37 0.63 3.87
CA ARG A 200 -8.11 -0.08 3.68
C ARG A 200 -7.39 0.41 2.44
N ASP A 201 -8.08 0.48 1.32
CA ASP A 201 -7.47 0.81 0.02
C ASP A 201 -6.94 2.26 0.01
N GLU A 202 -7.62 3.21 0.64
CA GLU A 202 -7.10 4.58 0.79
C GLU A 202 -5.87 4.64 1.71
N LEU A 203 -5.85 3.89 2.83
CA LEU A 203 -4.66 3.77 3.67
C LEU A 203 -3.48 3.15 2.90
N LEU A 204 -3.72 2.03 2.19
CA LEU A 204 -2.69 1.34 1.42
C LEU A 204 -2.14 2.23 0.29
N LYS A 205 -2.99 3.02 -0.38
CA LYS A 205 -2.51 3.99 -1.39
C LYS A 205 -1.57 5.02 -0.77
N ALA A 206 -1.89 5.55 0.41
CA ALA A 206 -1.01 6.49 1.11
C ALA A 206 0.33 5.84 1.47
N LEU A 207 0.30 4.63 2.04
CA LEU A 207 1.51 3.88 2.41
C LEU A 207 2.31 3.42 1.19
N TYR A 208 1.68 3.17 0.03
CA TYR A 208 2.36 2.76 -1.18
C TYR A 208 3.04 3.94 -1.90
N GLN A 209 2.27 5.02 -2.14
CA GLN A 209 2.63 6.07 -3.09
C GLN A 209 3.47 7.17 -2.47
N HIS A 210 3.29 7.47 -1.18
CA HIS A 210 3.84 8.71 -0.60
C HIS A 210 5.33 8.57 -0.32
N ARG A 211 6.11 9.61 -0.59
CA ARG A 211 7.48 9.67 -0.11
C ARG A 211 7.53 9.78 1.41
N ILE A 212 6.64 10.60 1.98
CA ILE A 212 6.55 10.92 3.40
C ILE A 212 5.12 10.59 3.89
N PRO A 213 4.80 9.31 4.17
CA PRO A 213 3.45 8.91 4.62
C PRO A 213 3.02 9.58 5.93
N SER A 214 3.96 10.00 6.78
CA SER A 214 3.65 10.65 8.05
C SER A 214 2.79 11.90 7.92
N ARG A 215 2.87 12.62 6.80
CA ARG A 215 2.02 13.79 6.52
C ARG A 215 0.54 13.44 6.51
N THR A 216 0.18 12.37 5.80
CA THR A 216 -1.20 11.86 5.78
C THR A 216 -1.62 11.32 7.13
N LEU A 217 -0.78 10.52 7.78
CA LEU A 217 -1.08 9.96 9.11
C LEU A 217 -1.22 11.05 10.19
N SER A 218 -0.48 12.15 10.07
CA SER A 218 -0.61 13.32 10.95
C SER A 218 -1.94 14.03 10.75
N LEU A 219 -2.46 14.11 9.52
CA LEU A 219 -3.80 14.64 9.25
C LEU A 219 -4.89 13.73 9.83
N TYR A 220 -4.71 12.40 9.79
CA TYR A 220 -5.61 11.46 10.45
C TYR A 220 -5.67 11.73 11.96
N LYS A 221 -4.51 11.92 12.62
CA LYS A 221 -4.45 12.26 14.05
C LYS A 221 -5.09 13.62 14.33
N LYS A 222 -4.69 14.66 13.60
CA LYS A 222 -5.15 16.05 13.82
C LYS A 222 -6.67 16.21 13.65
N SER A 223 -7.27 15.45 12.73
CA SER A 223 -8.72 15.49 12.48
C SER A 223 -9.55 14.63 13.44
N GLY A 224 -8.91 13.69 14.17
CA GLY A 224 -9.62 12.67 14.95
C GLY A 224 -10.03 11.43 14.13
N ALA A 225 -9.72 11.38 12.83
CA ALA A 225 -9.95 10.20 12.00
C ALA A 225 -9.19 8.96 12.48
N LEU A 226 -8.01 9.16 13.09
CA LEU A 226 -7.22 8.08 13.68
C LEU A 226 -8.01 7.37 14.78
N GLY A 227 -8.59 8.10 15.73
CA GLY A 227 -9.46 7.53 16.77
C GLY A 227 -10.73 6.89 16.25
N ALA A 228 -11.35 7.46 15.20
CA ALA A 228 -12.57 6.92 14.60
C ALA A 228 -12.34 5.58 13.88
N LEU A 229 -11.21 5.41 13.19
CA LEU A 229 -10.93 4.23 12.35
C LEU A 229 -10.00 3.20 13.03
N TYR A 230 -9.05 3.69 13.83
CA TYR A 230 -7.94 2.94 14.41
C TYR A 230 -7.73 3.33 15.88
N PRO A 231 -8.72 3.09 16.76
CA PRO A 231 -8.64 3.46 18.18
C PRO A 231 -7.40 2.89 18.87
N GLU A 232 -6.89 1.74 18.43
CA GLU A 232 -5.66 1.13 18.93
C GLU A 232 -4.41 1.99 18.66
N LEU A 233 -4.34 2.63 17.48
CA LEU A 233 -3.26 3.55 17.11
C LEU A 233 -3.43 4.91 17.78
N GLU A 234 -4.67 5.36 18.00
CA GLU A 234 -4.95 6.60 18.75
C GLU A 234 -4.41 6.50 20.19
N GLN A 235 -4.66 5.38 20.87
CA GLN A 235 -4.14 5.10 22.21
C GLN A 235 -2.60 5.10 22.25
N LEU A 236 -1.96 4.50 21.24
CA LEU A 236 -0.50 4.55 21.11
C LEU A 236 0.00 5.99 20.97
N SER A 237 -0.76 6.84 20.26
CA SER A 237 -0.39 8.22 19.96
C SER A 237 -0.51 9.21 21.12
N THR A 238 -1.30 8.87 22.13
CA THR A 238 -1.50 9.64 23.35
C THR A 238 -0.69 9.10 24.53
N THR A 239 -0.05 7.93 24.36
CA THR A 239 0.82 7.35 25.39
C THR A 239 2.10 8.17 25.51
N ASP A 240 2.18 8.98 26.56
CA ASP A 240 3.42 9.66 26.94
C ASP A 240 4.33 8.65 27.64
N ARG A 241 5.36 8.17 26.93
CA ARG A 241 6.45 7.41 27.58
C ARG A 241 7.47 8.44 28.02
N SER A 242 7.90 8.36 29.28
CA SER A 242 8.89 9.24 29.91
C SER A 242 10.30 9.25 29.29
N VAL A 243 10.45 8.75 28.07
CA VAL A 243 11.72 8.61 27.34
C VAL A 243 11.61 9.38 26.03
N ALA A 244 12.52 10.34 25.83
CA ALA A 244 12.94 11.12 24.64
C ALA A 244 12.05 11.29 23.37
N LEU A 245 11.19 10.35 22.97
CA LEU A 245 10.26 10.48 21.86
C LEU A 245 8.94 9.72 22.10
N ASN A 246 7.82 10.35 21.73
CA ASN A 246 6.50 9.72 21.74
C ASN A 246 6.47 8.49 20.79
N PRO A 247 5.91 7.33 21.21
CA PRO A 247 5.83 6.12 20.38
C PRO A 247 5.26 6.34 18.97
N TRP A 248 4.30 7.24 18.83
CA TRP A 248 3.70 7.59 17.55
C TRP A 248 4.65 8.41 16.68
N GLU A 249 5.34 9.40 17.25
CA GLU A 249 6.35 10.19 16.51
C GLU A 249 7.49 9.30 16.00
N PHE A 250 7.96 8.38 16.85
CA PHE A 250 8.93 7.37 16.45
C PHE A 250 8.42 6.48 15.30
N THR A 251 7.16 6.05 15.38
CA THR A 251 6.52 5.26 14.32
C THR A 251 6.45 6.03 13.01
N LEU A 252 6.02 7.29 13.04
CA LEU A 252 5.93 8.15 11.87
C LEU A 252 7.31 8.38 11.23
N ALA A 253 8.31 8.75 12.03
CA ALA A 253 9.67 8.96 11.55
C ALA A 253 10.27 7.68 10.91
N SER A 254 10.01 6.51 11.52
CA SER A 254 10.47 5.22 10.98
C SER A 254 9.77 4.84 9.67
N ILE A 255 8.48 5.18 9.49
CA ILE A 255 7.75 4.91 8.25
C ILE A 255 8.31 5.75 7.08
N ASP A 256 8.68 7.00 7.33
CA ASP A 256 9.22 7.91 6.31
C ASP A 256 10.60 7.47 5.80
N GLU A 257 11.38 6.78 6.63
CA GLU A 257 12.67 6.17 6.24
C GLU A 257 12.53 4.94 5.33
N LEU A 258 11.33 4.33 5.26
CA LEU A 258 11.07 3.20 4.38
C LEU A 258 10.81 3.69 2.94
N PRO A 259 11.35 3.02 1.91
CA PRO A 259 11.11 3.41 0.52
C PRO A 259 9.63 3.24 0.13
N PRO A 260 9.12 4.04 -0.82
CA PRO A 260 7.79 3.84 -1.39
C PRO A 260 7.72 2.54 -2.20
N GLY A 261 6.49 2.12 -2.54
CA GLY A 261 6.23 0.93 -3.36
C GLY A 261 6.03 -0.37 -2.58
N ASN A 262 6.09 -0.34 -1.25
CA ASN A 262 5.73 -1.50 -0.42
C ASN A 262 4.82 -1.08 0.75
N ALA A 263 3.51 -1.10 0.51
CA ALA A 263 2.51 -0.71 1.49
C ALA A 263 2.49 -1.64 2.71
N PHE A 264 2.69 -2.96 2.52
CA PHE A 264 2.64 -3.93 3.63
C PHE A 264 3.83 -3.81 4.56
N LEU A 265 5.02 -3.49 4.05
CA LEU A 265 6.18 -3.21 4.88
C LEU A 265 5.95 -1.96 5.75
N ARG A 266 5.40 -0.89 5.16
CA ARG A 266 5.06 0.34 5.89
C ARG A 266 3.89 0.16 6.85
N LEU A 267 2.90 -0.67 6.50
CA LEU A 267 1.81 -1.03 7.39
C LEU A 267 2.33 -1.86 8.58
N ALA A 268 3.22 -2.81 8.35
CA ALA A 268 3.87 -3.55 9.42
C ALA A 268 4.65 -2.61 10.36
N GLN A 269 5.35 -1.63 9.80
CA GLN A 269 5.99 -0.58 10.61
C GLN A 269 4.98 0.31 11.34
N LEU A 270 3.79 0.57 10.81
CA LEU A 270 2.75 1.34 11.52
C LEU A 270 2.20 0.57 12.73
N LEU A 271 2.12 -0.75 12.63
CA LEU A 271 1.50 -1.61 13.65
C LEU A 271 2.50 -2.20 14.67
N HIS A 272 3.81 -2.03 14.47
CA HIS A 272 4.87 -2.74 15.20
C HIS A 272 4.92 -2.55 16.73
N LEU A 273 4.28 -1.50 17.28
CA LEU A 273 4.22 -1.27 18.73
C LEU A 273 2.92 -1.75 19.37
N LEU A 274 2.00 -2.31 18.57
CA LEU A 274 0.77 -2.91 19.07
C LEU A 274 0.99 -4.37 19.43
N ASP A 275 0.17 -4.86 20.36
CA ASP A 275 0.13 -6.28 20.72
C ASP A 275 -0.40 -7.12 19.54
N PRO A 276 0.08 -8.36 19.34
CA PRO A 276 -0.32 -9.20 18.20
C PRO A 276 -1.84 -9.36 18.03
N GLU A 277 -2.60 -9.44 19.13
CA GLU A 277 -4.06 -9.52 19.10
C GLU A 277 -4.71 -8.27 18.47
N LYS A 278 -4.19 -7.08 18.78
CA LYS A 278 -4.69 -5.81 18.23
C LYS A 278 -4.33 -5.69 16.75
N ILE A 279 -3.13 -6.13 16.36
CA ILE A 279 -2.70 -6.17 14.96
C ILE A 279 -3.66 -7.04 14.16
N LEU A 280 -3.91 -8.27 14.61
CA LEU A 280 -4.85 -9.19 13.98
C LEU A 280 -6.27 -8.58 13.89
N GLY A 281 -6.74 -7.97 14.98
CA GLY A 281 -8.04 -7.29 15.02
C GLY A 281 -8.19 -6.20 13.95
N ILE A 282 -7.16 -5.37 13.75
CA ILE A 282 -7.14 -4.33 12.71
C ILE A 282 -7.17 -4.96 11.30
N LEU A 283 -6.35 -5.98 11.05
CA LEU A 283 -6.23 -6.60 9.74
C LEU A 283 -7.52 -7.34 9.33
N VAL A 284 -8.15 -8.05 10.27
CA VAL A 284 -9.46 -8.69 10.06
C VAL A 284 -10.57 -7.66 9.85
N ARG A 285 -10.56 -6.57 10.63
CA ARG A 285 -11.51 -5.45 10.48
C ARG A 285 -11.41 -4.83 9.08
N LEU A 286 -10.19 -4.62 8.59
CA LEU A 286 -9.92 -4.10 7.25
C LEU A 286 -10.05 -5.14 6.12
N ARG A 287 -10.47 -6.38 6.42
CA ARG A 287 -10.73 -7.44 5.43
C ARG A 287 -9.50 -7.76 4.57
N PHE A 288 -8.31 -7.78 5.17
CA PHE A 288 -7.14 -8.37 4.52
C PHE A 288 -7.36 -9.87 4.30
N SER A 289 -6.80 -10.43 3.23
CA SER A 289 -6.77 -11.89 3.05
C SER A 289 -5.90 -12.56 4.11
N ASN A 290 -6.05 -13.88 4.30
CA ASN A 290 -5.24 -14.63 5.28
C ASN A 290 -3.75 -14.48 4.99
N ALA A 291 -3.32 -14.68 3.73
CA ALA A 291 -1.92 -14.53 3.34
C ALA A 291 -1.36 -13.13 3.64
N GLN A 292 -2.14 -12.07 3.38
CA GLN A 292 -1.72 -10.70 3.72
C GLN A 292 -1.66 -10.47 5.23
N THR A 293 -2.62 -11.04 5.97
CA THR A 293 -2.70 -10.93 7.42
C THR A 293 -1.49 -11.58 8.07
N ASP A 294 -1.13 -12.78 7.61
CA ASP A 294 0.04 -13.52 8.08
C ASP A 294 1.33 -12.72 7.77
N GLU A 295 1.50 -12.27 6.52
CA GLU A 295 2.66 -11.48 6.10
C GLU A 295 2.86 -10.21 6.94
N ILE A 296 1.78 -9.46 7.18
CA ILE A 296 1.85 -8.19 7.94
C ILE A 296 2.06 -8.47 9.42
N SER A 297 1.35 -9.44 9.99
CA SER A 297 1.45 -9.77 11.43
C SER A 297 2.83 -10.29 11.79
N GLU A 298 3.36 -11.22 10.98
CA GLU A 298 4.71 -11.76 11.15
C GLU A 298 5.75 -10.64 11.15
N ARG A 299 5.71 -9.72 10.17
CA ARG A 299 6.66 -8.60 10.09
C ARG A 299 6.51 -7.58 11.22
N SER A 300 5.29 -7.36 11.70
CA SER A 300 5.01 -6.39 12.75
C SER A 300 5.52 -6.87 14.10
N SER A 301 5.41 -8.18 14.36
CA SER A 301 5.76 -8.81 15.64
C SER A 301 7.08 -9.59 15.61
N ALA A 302 7.76 -9.66 14.46
CA ALA A 302 9.01 -10.39 14.31
C ALA A 302 10.10 -9.89 15.24
N SER A 303 10.92 -10.85 15.68
CA SER A 303 12.17 -10.55 16.36
C SER A 303 13.09 -9.72 15.46
N LEU A 304 13.82 -8.79 16.07
CA LEU A 304 14.86 -8.03 15.39
C LEU A 304 15.94 -8.97 14.84
N LEU A 305 16.77 -8.48 13.92
CA LEU A 305 17.93 -9.21 13.45
C LEU A 305 18.83 -9.61 14.64
N PRO A 306 19.63 -10.67 14.51
CA PRO A 306 20.61 -11.04 15.52
C PRO A 306 21.56 -9.89 15.88
N GLY A 307 21.99 -9.84 17.14
CA GLY A 307 23.09 -9.01 17.60
C GLY A 307 24.40 -9.28 16.85
N LEU A 308 25.32 -8.32 16.86
CA LEU A 308 26.64 -8.54 16.27
C LEU A 308 27.52 -9.47 17.11
N ASP A 309 27.22 -9.55 18.40
CA ASP A 309 27.84 -10.38 19.41
C ASP A 309 27.28 -11.80 19.49
N GLU A 310 26.14 -12.08 18.84
CA GLU A 310 25.57 -13.42 18.77
C GLU A 310 26.47 -14.36 17.93
N ASP A 311 26.53 -15.65 18.30
CA ASP A 311 27.29 -16.65 17.57
C ASP A 311 26.55 -17.13 16.30
N ASP A 312 27.24 -17.91 15.46
CA ASP A 312 26.65 -18.38 14.21
C ASP A 312 25.50 -19.38 14.45
N GLU A 313 25.48 -20.08 15.60
CA GLU A 313 24.39 -20.98 16.00
C GLU A 313 23.10 -20.20 16.26
N ALA A 314 23.16 -19.12 17.03
CA ALA A 314 22.03 -18.23 17.27
C ALA A 314 21.50 -17.64 15.95
N ILE A 315 22.39 -17.23 15.04
CA ILE A 315 21.99 -16.72 13.73
C ILE A 315 21.33 -17.81 12.87
N ARG A 316 21.84 -19.04 12.88
CA ARG A 316 21.23 -20.17 12.17
C ARG A 316 19.83 -20.47 12.69
N ARG A 317 19.64 -20.50 14.01
CA ARG A 317 18.29 -20.66 14.62
C ARG A 317 17.35 -19.54 14.21
N TRP A 318 17.82 -18.30 14.27
CA TRP A 318 17.04 -17.15 13.82
C TRP A 318 16.65 -17.28 12.34
N LEU A 319 17.58 -17.69 11.48
CA LEU A 319 17.34 -17.90 10.05
C LEU A 319 16.39 -19.08 9.78
N SER A 320 16.41 -20.13 10.61
CA SER A 320 15.49 -21.27 10.47
C SER A 320 14.04 -20.85 10.69
N SER A 321 13.81 -19.94 11.64
CA SER A 321 12.49 -19.37 11.91
C SER A 321 12.07 -18.22 10.98
N ASN A 322 12.95 -17.77 10.06
CA ASN A 322 12.70 -16.61 9.21
C ASN A 322 13.03 -16.88 7.72
N SER A 323 12.03 -16.74 6.85
CA SER A 323 12.21 -16.93 5.41
C SER A 323 13.19 -15.91 4.78
N PRO A 324 13.73 -16.17 3.56
CA PRO A 324 14.58 -15.22 2.85
C PRO A 324 13.92 -13.86 2.61
N GLU A 325 12.62 -13.87 2.32
CA GLU A 325 11.81 -12.68 2.13
C GLU A 325 11.69 -11.91 3.45
N GLN A 326 11.52 -12.61 4.57
CA GLN A 326 11.48 -12.00 5.91
C GLN A 326 12.81 -11.36 6.28
N LEU A 327 13.95 -12.02 6.05
CA LEU A 327 15.27 -11.43 6.35
C LEU A 327 15.44 -10.03 5.73
N ASN A 328 15.06 -9.86 4.46
CA ASN A 328 15.17 -8.57 3.78
C ASN A 328 14.15 -7.54 4.29
N ALA A 329 12.94 -7.97 4.64
CA ALA A 329 11.91 -7.10 5.20
C ALA A 329 12.33 -6.60 6.60
N LEU A 330 12.76 -7.48 7.48
CA LEU A 330 13.18 -7.16 8.84
C LEU A 330 14.41 -6.25 8.87
N ALA A 331 15.39 -6.49 7.99
CA ALA A 331 16.53 -5.60 7.84
C ALA A 331 16.13 -4.17 7.44
N ARG A 332 15.13 -4.02 6.55
CA ARG A 332 14.62 -2.70 6.15
C ARG A 332 13.90 -2.01 7.31
N LEU A 333 13.05 -2.74 8.04
CA LEU A 333 12.33 -2.23 9.21
C LEU A 333 13.30 -1.75 10.30
N GLU A 334 14.26 -2.60 10.67
CA GLU A 334 15.24 -2.27 11.71
C GLU A 334 16.16 -1.12 11.28
N LEU A 335 16.55 -1.07 10.00
CA LEU A 335 17.35 0.04 9.47
C LEU A 335 16.58 1.36 9.51
N ALA A 336 15.30 1.34 9.14
CA ALA A 336 14.44 2.52 9.19
C ALA A 336 14.28 3.04 10.63
N ARG A 337 14.06 2.14 11.59
CA ARG A 337 14.03 2.45 13.03
C ARG A 337 15.34 3.06 13.51
N ALA A 338 16.47 2.45 13.17
CA ALA A 338 17.81 2.92 13.56
C ALA A 338 18.16 4.30 13.00
N LYS A 339 17.68 4.62 11.79
CA LYS A 339 17.83 5.96 11.20
C LYS A 339 16.92 6.99 11.86
N ALA A 340 15.67 6.61 12.13
CA ALA A 340 14.70 7.48 12.78
C ALA A 340 15.08 7.81 14.23
N HIS A 341 15.79 6.92 14.92
CA HIS A 341 16.18 7.12 16.31
C HIS A 341 17.61 6.61 16.61
N PRO A 342 18.61 7.52 16.62
CA PRO A 342 20.02 7.15 16.79
C PRO A 342 20.36 6.46 18.12
N SER A 343 19.53 6.57 19.15
CA SER A 343 19.78 5.96 20.47
C SER A 343 19.25 4.53 20.61
N LEU A 344 18.83 3.88 19.51
CA LEU A 344 18.46 2.47 19.55
C LEU A 344 19.71 1.60 19.75
N LYS A 345 19.47 0.34 20.19
CA LYS A 345 20.54 -0.63 20.48
C LYS A 345 21.52 -0.86 19.33
N LYS A 346 21.08 -0.68 18.08
CA LYS A 346 21.92 -0.79 16.89
C LYS A 346 21.86 0.49 16.08
N THR A 347 23.03 0.92 15.64
CA THR A 347 23.20 1.96 14.63
C THR A 347 22.81 1.41 13.24
N PRO A 348 22.51 2.29 12.26
CA PRO A 348 22.24 1.87 10.89
C PRO A 348 23.35 0.99 10.28
N ALA A 349 24.61 1.25 10.61
CA ALA A 349 25.75 0.47 10.13
C ALA A 349 25.74 -0.96 10.71
N GLU A 350 25.44 -1.11 12.00
CA GLU A 350 25.39 -2.41 12.67
C GLU A 350 24.21 -3.26 12.17
N VAL A 351 23.07 -2.64 11.87
CA VAL A 351 21.94 -3.34 11.21
C VAL A 351 22.37 -3.93 9.86
N VAL A 352 23.07 -3.13 9.03
CA VAL A 352 23.58 -3.60 7.73
C VAL A 352 24.60 -4.73 7.90
N GLN A 353 25.48 -4.64 8.91
CA GLN A 353 26.44 -5.70 9.21
C GLN A 353 25.75 -7.00 9.65
N SER A 354 24.77 -6.91 10.54
CA SER A 354 23.99 -8.07 10.99
C SER A 354 23.27 -8.74 9.81
N TRP A 355 22.59 -7.96 8.96
CA TRP A 355 21.96 -8.48 7.74
C TRP A 355 22.98 -9.15 6.79
N ARG A 356 24.16 -8.56 6.60
CA ARG A 356 25.23 -9.16 5.76
C ARG A 356 25.71 -10.49 6.32
N ARG A 357 25.91 -10.59 7.64
CA ARG A 357 26.34 -11.83 8.31
C ARG A 357 25.28 -12.92 8.17
N ALA A 358 24.02 -12.62 8.45
CA ALA A 358 22.91 -13.56 8.28
C ALA A 358 22.77 -14.02 6.82
N ARG A 359 22.90 -13.10 5.86
CA ARG A 359 22.88 -13.42 4.43
C ARG A 359 24.07 -14.29 4.01
N LEU A 360 25.26 -14.06 4.55
CA LEU A 360 26.45 -14.86 4.26
C LEU A 360 26.27 -16.30 4.76
N ILE A 361 25.82 -16.48 6.00
CA ILE A 361 25.53 -17.81 6.57
C ILE A 361 24.49 -18.54 5.73
N ARG A 362 23.41 -17.89 5.30
CA ARG A 362 22.45 -18.53 4.40
C ARG A 362 23.06 -18.88 3.04
N ALA A 363 23.96 -18.05 2.50
CA ALA A 363 24.58 -18.27 1.21
C ALA A 363 25.61 -19.42 1.20
N THR A 364 26.12 -19.86 2.35
CA THR A 364 26.99 -21.05 2.41
C THR A 364 26.23 -22.36 2.19
N GLY A 365 24.89 -22.33 2.22
CA GLY A 365 24.06 -23.52 2.02
C GLY A 365 24.01 -24.44 3.24
N VAL A 366 24.26 -23.91 4.45
CA VAL A 366 24.02 -24.67 5.68
C VAL A 366 22.53 -25.05 5.78
N PRO A 367 22.21 -26.21 6.40
CA PRO A 367 20.82 -26.60 6.61
C PRO A 367 20.11 -25.62 7.52
N LEU A 368 18.97 -25.10 7.08
CA LEU A 368 18.17 -24.12 7.82
C LEU A 368 16.70 -24.55 7.95
N SER A 369 16.29 -25.59 7.23
CA SER A 369 14.93 -26.10 7.21
C SER A 369 14.92 -27.63 7.22
N ILE A 370 13.77 -28.23 7.54
CA ILE A 370 13.60 -29.69 7.51
C ILE A 370 13.94 -30.27 6.13
N SER A 371 13.64 -29.54 5.05
CA SER A 371 13.96 -29.97 3.69
C SER A 371 15.45 -29.96 3.36
N ASP A 372 16.30 -29.33 4.18
CA ASP A 372 17.75 -29.31 3.99
C ASP A 372 18.45 -30.47 4.72
N LEU A 373 17.71 -31.26 5.52
CA LEU A 373 18.26 -32.40 6.23
C LEU A 373 18.69 -33.51 5.26
N ALA A 374 19.76 -34.23 5.60
CA ALA A 374 20.28 -35.35 4.80
C ALA A 374 19.36 -36.58 4.80
N ILE A 375 18.36 -36.61 5.69
CA ILE A 375 17.31 -37.62 5.76
C ILE A 375 15.93 -36.97 5.71
N ASP A 376 14.96 -37.68 5.15
CA ASP A 376 13.57 -37.26 5.07
C ASP A 376 12.60 -38.24 5.78
N GLY A 377 11.30 -37.98 5.68
CA GLY A 377 10.29 -38.88 6.25
C GLY A 377 10.28 -40.28 5.61
N ASN A 378 10.75 -40.45 4.37
CA ASN A 378 10.83 -41.77 3.75
C ASN A 378 12.01 -42.58 4.30
N ASP A 379 13.12 -41.91 4.63
CA ASP A 379 14.24 -42.55 5.31
C ASP A 379 13.82 -43.05 6.70
N LEU A 380 13.04 -42.28 7.46
CA LEU A 380 12.45 -42.76 8.73
C LEU A 380 11.59 -44.03 8.56
N ILE A 381 10.83 -44.13 7.47
CA ILE A 381 10.05 -45.34 7.14
C ILE A 381 10.97 -46.52 6.82
N ARG A 382 12.07 -46.29 6.08
CA ARG A 382 13.06 -47.33 5.78
C ARG A 382 13.76 -47.84 7.03
N MET A 383 13.93 -46.99 8.05
CA MET A 383 14.43 -47.35 9.37
C MET A 383 13.42 -48.14 10.22
N GLY A 384 12.19 -48.36 9.72
CA GLY A 384 11.17 -49.16 10.39
C GLY A 384 10.19 -48.36 11.25
N LEU A 385 10.28 -47.02 11.26
CA LEU A 385 9.31 -46.17 11.94
C LEU A 385 7.98 -46.12 11.17
N ARG A 386 6.86 -46.04 11.89
CA ARG A 386 5.53 -45.91 11.28
C ARG A 386 5.16 -44.44 11.06
N PRO A 387 4.63 -44.06 9.87
CA PRO A 387 4.17 -42.71 9.61
C PRO A 387 3.20 -42.22 10.69
N SER A 388 3.53 -41.09 11.30
CA SER A 388 2.71 -40.48 12.35
C SER A 388 2.98 -38.97 12.45
N PRO A 389 2.10 -38.19 13.11
CA PRO A 389 2.35 -36.77 13.39
C PRO A 389 3.66 -36.51 14.16
N ALA A 390 4.25 -37.54 14.79
CA ALA A 390 5.54 -37.44 15.47
C ALA A 390 6.72 -37.24 14.50
N PHE A 391 6.59 -37.57 13.20
CA PHE A 391 7.66 -37.39 12.23
C PHE A 391 8.11 -35.94 12.12
N THR A 392 7.16 -35.00 12.09
CA THR A 392 7.48 -33.57 12.07
C THR A 392 8.30 -33.17 13.29
N ARG A 393 7.98 -33.72 14.47
CA ARG A 393 8.72 -33.45 15.70
C ARG A 393 10.13 -34.05 15.64
N ILE A 394 10.27 -35.30 15.21
CA ILE A 394 11.58 -35.95 15.05
C ILE A 394 12.46 -35.16 14.08
N LEU A 395 11.93 -34.78 12.92
CA LEU A 395 12.66 -33.98 11.94
C LEU A 395 13.01 -32.58 12.47
N GLN A 396 12.15 -31.99 13.30
CA GLN A 396 12.45 -30.72 13.98
C GLN A 396 13.56 -30.88 15.02
N ASP A 397 13.56 -31.96 15.81
CA ASP A 397 14.60 -32.24 16.80
C ASP A 397 15.97 -32.49 16.12
N LEU A 398 15.96 -33.14 14.94
CA LEU A 398 17.15 -33.31 14.12
C LEU A 398 17.63 -31.98 13.51
N LEU A 399 16.71 -31.15 13.04
CA LEU A 399 17.05 -29.81 12.57
C LEU A 399 17.69 -28.99 13.68
N ASP A 400 17.12 -29.00 14.89
CA ASP A 400 17.69 -28.28 16.04
C ASP A 400 19.11 -28.74 16.39
N PHE A 401 19.39 -30.04 16.25
CA PHE A 401 20.72 -30.61 16.41
C PHE A 401 21.70 -30.13 15.31
N VAL A 402 21.27 -30.15 14.05
CA VAL A 402 22.08 -29.68 12.91
C VAL A 402 22.29 -28.16 12.94
N LEU A 403 21.36 -27.38 13.49
CA LEU A 403 21.53 -25.93 13.65
C LEU A 403 22.63 -25.59 14.65
N THR A 404 22.90 -26.44 15.64
CA THR A 404 24.06 -26.30 16.54
C THR A 404 25.37 -26.52 15.78
N ASP A 405 25.49 -27.64 15.06
CA ASP A 405 26.66 -27.96 14.24
C ASP A 405 26.24 -28.46 12.84
N PRO A 406 26.34 -27.60 11.80
CA PRO A 406 25.95 -27.96 10.44
C PRO A 406 26.73 -29.13 9.83
N THR A 407 27.91 -29.46 10.37
CA THR A 407 28.71 -30.59 9.89
C THR A 407 28.09 -31.94 10.26
N GLN A 408 27.15 -31.96 11.20
CA GLN A 408 26.42 -33.17 11.60
C GLN A 408 25.28 -33.56 10.64
N ASN A 409 25.04 -32.79 9.56
CA ASN A 409 24.03 -33.12 8.55
C ASN A 409 24.51 -34.22 7.59
N GLU A 410 24.93 -35.35 8.14
CA GLU A 410 25.31 -36.56 7.42
C GLU A 410 24.29 -37.65 7.69
N ARG A 411 23.96 -38.44 6.67
CA ARG A 411 22.91 -39.46 6.76
C ARG A 411 23.15 -40.42 7.92
N GLU A 412 24.36 -40.97 8.05
CA GLU A 412 24.70 -41.93 9.10
C GLU A 412 24.57 -41.33 10.51
N VAL A 413 24.94 -40.05 10.68
CA VAL A 413 24.88 -39.34 11.96
C VAL A 413 23.42 -39.12 12.38
N LEU A 414 22.57 -38.69 11.46
CA LEU A 414 21.15 -38.44 11.74
C LEU A 414 20.38 -39.74 12.00
N GLU A 415 20.66 -40.81 11.24
CA GLU A 415 20.05 -42.13 11.46
C GLU A 415 20.39 -42.66 12.86
N ALA A 416 21.67 -42.61 13.27
CA ALA A 416 22.08 -43.05 14.62
C ALA A 416 21.40 -42.24 15.74
N ARG A 417 21.18 -40.94 15.52
CA ARG A 417 20.48 -40.07 16.48
C ARG A 417 19.01 -40.47 16.65
N VAL A 418 18.33 -40.81 15.57
CA VAL A 418 16.93 -41.28 15.58
C VAL A 418 16.80 -42.59 16.35
N GLU A 419 17.71 -43.54 16.14
CA GLU A 419 17.73 -44.82 16.86
C GLU A 419 17.88 -44.60 18.37
N THR A 420 18.80 -43.73 18.78
CA THR A 420 19.05 -43.41 20.19
C THR A 420 17.86 -42.72 20.87
N SER A 421 17.07 -41.95 20.12
CA SER A 421 15.87 -41.26 20.60
C SER A 421 14.60 -42.13 20.58
N SER A 422 14.62 -43.30 19.95
CA SER A 422 13.48 -44.24 19.86
C SER A 422 13.46 -45.29 20.97
N ASP A 423 14.58 -45.46 21.68
CA ASP A 423 14.77 -46.42 22.79
C ASP A 423 14.43 -45.84 24.18
N GLY A 424 13.95 -44.59 24.27
CA GLY A 424 13.50 -43.91 25.49
C GLY A 424 12.08 -43.39 25.37
#